data_AF-A0A1F9F494-F1
#
_entry.id   AF-A0A1F9F494-F1
#
_cell.length_a   1.000
_cell.length_b   1.000
_cell.length_c   1.000
_cell.angle_alpha   90.00
_cell.angle_beta   90.00
_cell.angle_gamma   90.00
#
_symmetry.space_group_name_H-M   'P 1'
#
loop_
_entity.id
_entity.type
_entity.pdbx_description
1 polymer ?
#
loop_
_entity_poly.entity_id
_entity_poly.type
_entity_poly.pdbx_seq_one_letter_code
_entity_poly.pdbx_strand_id
1 'polypeptide(L)'
;MIRAKIWFRCAAMHDPVTPIVLQPAIIGWEAKKRKVGTQIERAFNGEELVHRMKGWITVDPYKVIEVVNLFGRLKVLDERELVVEVEKMEDFQKLERALAEAFEGEVDAEPMPKR
;
A
#
# COMPACT_ATOMS: atom_id res chain seq x y z
N MET A 1 -7.82 9.13 14.61
CA MET A 1 -7.10 8.55 13.46
C MET A 1 -5.60 8.82 13.56
N ILE A 2 -4.83 7.75 13.53
CA ILE A 2 -3.35 7.71 13.49
C ILE A 2 -2.95 7.24 12.10
N ARG A 3 -1.84 7.76 11.59
CA ARG A 3 -1.23 7.31 10.33
C ARG A 3 0.07 6.62 10.65
N ALA A 4 0.32 5.53 9.97
CA ALA A 4 1.57 4.79 10.05
C ALA A 4 2.11 4.51 8.65
N LYS A 5 3.42 4.49 8.51
CA LYS A 5 4.11 4.01 7.32
C LYS A 5 4.22 2.50 7.42
N ILE A 6 3.94 1.79 6.32
CA ILE A 6 4.10 0.34 6.25
C ILE A 6 5.31 0.01 5.38
N TRP A 7 6.12 -0.91 5.86
CA TRP A 7 7.36 -1.36 5.26
C TRP A 7 7.25 -2.84 4.92
N PHE A 8 7.86 -3.21 3.80
CA PHE A 8 7.93 -4.56 3.27
C PHE A 8 9.40 -4.91 3.02
N ARG A 9 9.74 -6.18 2.87
CA ARG A 9 11.04 -6.58 2.32
C ARG A 9 10.99 -6.70 0.81
N CYS A 10 11.99 -6.12 0.16
CA CYS A 10 12.16 -6.26 -1.29
C CYS A 10 12.58 -7.70 -1.64
N ALA A 11 11.94 -8.32 -2.63
CA ALA A 11 12.25 -9.69 -3.05
C ALA A 11 13.66 -9.85 -3.64
N ALA A 12 14.26 -8.78 -4.18
CA ALA A 12 15.59 -8.82 -4.79
C ALA A 12 16.72 -8.44 -3.82
N MET A 13 16.52 -7.38 -3.03
CA MET A 13 17.55 -6.81 -2.16
C MET A 13 17.38 -7.18 -0.68
N HIS A 14 16.20 -7.67 -0.28
CA HIS A 14 15.80 -7.93 1.11
C HIS A 14 15.82 -6.70 2.05
N ASP A 15 16.00 -5.50 1.51
CA ASP A 15 15.92 -4.26 2.28
C ASP A 15 14.46 -3.84 2.59
N PRO A 16 14.22 -3.09 3.69
CA PRO A 16 12.95 -2.39 3.93
C PRO A 16 12.61 -1.43 2.78
N VAL A 17 11.45 -1.61 2.18
CA VAL A 17 10.90 -0.76 1.13
C VAL A 17 9.43 -0.46 1.38
N THR A 18 8.95 0.68 0.87
CA THR A 18 7.53 0.99 0.85
C THR A 18 7.13 1.40 -0.58
N PRO A 19 6.02 0.90 -1.12
CA PRO A 19 5.51 1.31 -2.42
C PRO A 19 5.18 2.81 -2.44
N ILE A 20 5.54 3.48 -3.53
CA ILE A 20 5.15 4.87 -3.79
C ILE A 20 4.56 5.00 -5.18
N VAL A 21 3.63 5.93 -5.33
CA VAL A 21 3.13 6.36 -6.65
C VAL A 21 4.06 7.44 -7.18
N LEU A 22 4.73 7.16 -8.30
CA LEU A 22 5.57 8.14 -8.99
C LEU A 22 4.76 9.04 -9.94
N GLN A 23 3.72 8.48 -10.54
CA GLN A 23 2.76 9.17 -11.39
C GLN A 23 1.39 8.46 -11.29
N PRO A 24 0.27 9.18 -11.42
CA PRO A 24 -1.05 8.56 -11.51
C PRO A 24 -1.14 7.55 -12.65
N ALA A 25 -2.06 6.59 -12.53
CA ALA A 25 -2.36 5.70 -13.64
C ALA A 25 -3.08 6.50 -14.74
N ILE A 26 -2.53 6.50 -15.96
CA ILE A 26 -3.18 7.08 -17.12
C ILE A 26 -4.03 5.98 -17.77
N ILE A 27 -5.34 6.22 -17.85
CA ILE A 27 -6.30 5.30 -18.43
C ILE A 27 -6.93 5.95 -19.65
N GLY A 28 -7.11 5.17 -20.72
CA GLY A 28 -7.75 5.60 -21.95
C GLY A 28 -8.35 4.43 -22.71
N TRP A 29 -8.79 4.69 -23.94
CA TRP A 29 -9.39 3.68 -24.80
C TRP A 29 -8.59 3.53 -26.08
N GLU A 30 -8.35 2.29 -26.50
CA GLU A 30 -8.02 2.01 -27.89
C GLU A 30 -9.32 1.76 -28.66
N ALA A 31 -9.61 2.63 -29.63
CA ALA A 31 -10.84 2.56 -30.39
C ALA A 31 -10.62 1.84 -31.73
N LYS A 32 -11.45 0.80 -31.97
CA LYS A 32 -11.32 -0.11 -33.11
C LYS A 32 -11.41 0.55 -34.50
N LYS A 33 -12.15 1.65 -34.65
CA LYS A 33 -12.49 2.26 -35.97
C LYS A 33 -11.86 3.63 -36.23
N ARG A 34 -11.42 4.32 -35.19
CA ARG A 34 -10.89 5.69 -35.27
C ARG A 34 -10.07 5.99 -34.02
N LYS A 35 -9.23 7.02 -34.05
CA LYS A 35 -8.60 7.53 -32.84
C LYS A 35 -9.63 8.24 -31.97
N VAL A 36 -9.64 7.93 -30.68
CA VAL A 36 -10.40 8.64 -29.65
C VAL A 36 -9.37 9.14 -28.64
N GLY A 37 -9.23 10.46 -28.51
CA GLY A 37 -8.15 11.10 -27.76
C GLY A 37 -8.44 11.34 -26.27
N THR A 38 -9.35 10.58 -25.66
CA THR A 38 -9.72 10.81 -24.25
C THR A 38 -8.88 9.95 -23.32
N GLN A 39 -8.09 10.61 -22.47
CA GLN A 39 -7.34 10.00 -21.38
C GLN A 39 -7.74 10.66 -20.06
N ILE A 40 -7.62 9.92 -18.97
CA ILE A 40 -7.82 10.41 -17.61
C ILE A 40 -6.69 9.92 -16.71
N GLU A 41 -6.33 10.73 -15.73
CA GLU A 41 -5.49 10.32 -14.62
C GLU A 41 -6.36 9.73 -13.51
N ARG A 42 -5.95 8.58 -12.98
CA ARG A 42 -6.57 7.91 -11.84
C ARG A 42 -5.52 7.61 -10.79
N ALA A 43 -5.76 8.08 -9.57
CA ALA A 43 -4.97 7.69 -8.42
C ALA A 43 -5.22 6.21 -8.09
N PHE A 44 -4.17 5.52 -7.65
CA PHE A 44 -4.33 4.21 -7.03
C PHE A 44 -4.92 4.37 -5.63
N ASN A 45 -5.78 3.43 -5.23
CA ASN A 45 -6.05 3.24 -3.81
C ASN A 45 -4.90 2.44 -3.15
N GLY A 46 -4.90 2.37 -1.81
CA GLY A 46 -3.81 1.72 -1.07
C GLY A 46 -3.69 0.22 -1.33
N GLU A 47 -4.82 -0.48 -1.45
CA GLU A 47 -4.84 -1.93 -1.72
C GLU A 47 -4.37 -2.24 -3.14
N GLU A 48 -4.84 -1.48 -4.14
CA GLU A 48 -4.39 -1.59 -5.52
C GLU A 48 -2.87 -1.41 -5.63
N LEU A 49 -2.33 -0.39 -4.96
CA LEU A 49 -0.89 -0.14 -4.96
C LEU A 49 -0.12 -1.34 -4.38
N VAL A 50 -0.57 -1.90 -3.26
CA VAL A 50 0.05 -3.09 -2.65
C VAL A 50 -0.07 -4.32 -3.54
N HIS A 51 -1.23 -4.57 -4.16
CA HIS A 51 -1.39 -5.67 -5.12
C HIS A 51 -0.42 -5.61 -6.29
N ARG A 52 -0.13 -4.41 -6.81
CA ARG A 52 0.83 -4.22 -7.92
C ARG A 52 2.26 -4.59 -7.56
N MET A 53 2.56 -4.74 -6.27
CA MET A 53 3.89 -5.14 -5.79
C MET A 53 4.09 -6.64 -5.73
N LYS A 54 3.12 -7.45 -6.16
CA LYS A 54 3.27 -8.91 -6.22
C LYS A 54 4.54 -9.30 -7.00
N GLY A 55 5.41 -10.06 -6.36
CA GLY A 55 6.71 -10.48 -6.92
C GLY A 55 7.84 -9.45 -6.75
N TRP A 56 7.54 -8.24 -6.28
CA TRP A 56 8.54 -7.21 -5.93
C TRP A 56 8.81 -7.20 -4.42
N ILE A 57 7.83 -7.61 -3.62
CA ILE A 57 7.95 -7.87 -2.17
C ILE A 57 7.97 -9.37 -1.89
N THR A 58 8.55 -9.77 -0.76
CA THR A 58 8.76 -11.18 -0.37
C THR A 58 7.49 -11.91 0.05
N VAL A 59 6.46 -11.19 0.47
CA VAL A 59 5.19 -11.74 0.98
C VAL A 59 4.04 -11.63 -0.04
N ASP A 60 2.96 -12.38 0.21
CA ASP A 60 1.74 -12.26 -0.59
C ASP A 60 1.00 -10.95 -0.25
N PRO A 61 0.86 -10.00 -1.20
CA PRO A 61 0.19 -8.73 -0.94
C PRO A 61 -1.27 -8.87 -0.49
N TYR A 62 -1.98 -9.92 -0.96
CA TYR A 62 -3.38 -10.16 -0.60
C TYR A 62 -3.52 -10.44 0.91
N LYS A 63 -2.64 -11.29 1.45
CA LYS A 63 -2.61 -11.61 2.88
C LYS A 63 -2.28 -10.38 3.72
N VAL A 64 -1.40 -9.50 3.24
CA VAL A 64 -1.08 -8.25 3.95
C VAL A 64 -2.32 -7.35 4.05
N ILE A 65 -3.05 -7.19 2.94
CA ILE A 65 -4.27 -6.39 2.90
C ILE A 65 -5.32 -6.95 3.88
N GLU A 66 -5.51 -8.27 3.89
CA GLU A 66 -6.42 -8.93 4.85
C GLU A 66 -6.06 -8.61 6.30
N VAL A 67 -4.78 -8.74 6.67
CA VAL A 67 -4.32 -8.45 8.05
C VAL A 67 -4.48 -6.97 8.40
N VAL A 68 -4.13 -6.07 7.48
CA VAL A 68 -4.28 -4.62 7.70
C VAL A 68 -5.75 -4.24 7.91
N ASN A 69 -6.65 -4.80 7.10
CA ASN A 69 -8.08 -4.48 7.13
C ASN A 69 -8.80 -4.93 8.42
N LEU A 70 -8.18 -5.76 9.26
CA LEU A 70 -8.71 -6.10 10.59
C LEU A 70 -8.62 -4.94 11.59
N PHE A 71 -7.67 -4.02 11.41
CA PHE A 71 -7.33 -2.99 12.39
C PHE A 71 -7.28 -1.57 11.80
N GLY A 72 -7.24 -1.45 10.48
CA GLY A 72 -7.13 -0.19 9.76
C GLY A 72 -7.46 -0.34 8.29
N ARG A 73 -6.88 0.53 7.46
CA ARG A 73 -6.99 0.47 6.00
C ARG A 73 -5.76 1.06 5.33
N LEU A 74 -5.42 0.54 4.15
CA LEU A 74 -4.36 1.10 3.31
C LEU A 74 -4.87 2.32 2.54
N LYS A 75 -4.04 3.35 2.41
CA LYS A 75 -4.35 4.57 1.68
C LYS A 75 -3.13 5.17 1.01
N VAL A 76 -3.34 5.81 -0.12
CA VAL A 76 -2.33 6.67 -0.75
C VAL A 76 -2.55 8.11 -0.25
N LEU A 77 -1.60 8.62 0.52
CA LEU A 77 -1.57 9.98 1.04
C LEU A 77 -0.86 10.90 0.04
N ASP A 78 -1.42 12.10 -0.16
CA ASP A 78 -0.89 13.14 -1.06
C ASP A 78 -0.56 12.59 -2.46
N GLU A 79 -1.40 11.67 -2.94
CA GLU A 79 -1.29 10.98 -4.24
C GLU A 79 0.04 10.22 -4.46
N ARG A 80 0.83 10.01 -3.41
CA ARG A 80 2.18 9.46 -3.50
C ARG A 80 2.50 8.36 -2.49
N GLU A 81 2.28 8.60 -1.20
CA GLU A 81 2.81 7.75 -0.14
C GLU A 81 1.80 6.70 0.32
N LEU A 82 2.20 5.44 0.38
CA LEU A 82 1.40 4.41 1.03
C LEU A 82 1.45 4.57 2.55
N VAL A 83 0.27 4.65 3.15
CA VAL A 83 0.09 4.71 4.60
C VAL A 83 -0.99 3.73 5.06
N VAL A 84 -0.94 3.35 6.32
CA VAL A 84 -2.04 2.69 7.02
C VAL A 84 -2.73 3.71 7.91
N GLU A 85 -4.04 3.88 7.73
CA GLU A 85 -4.89 4.66 8.64
C GLU A 85 -5.53 3.71 9.66
N VAL A 86 -5.35 4.00 10.94
CA VAL A 86 -5.99 3.29 12.06
C VAL A 86 -6.73 4.28 12.95
N GLU A 87 -7.79 3.86 13.62
CA GLU A 87 -8.62 4.78 14.41
C GLU A 87 -7.93 5.23 15.70
N LYS A 88 -7.39 4.26 16.46
CA LYS A 88 -6.82 4.45 17.80
C LYS A 88 -5.45 3.77 17.93
N MET A 89 -4.70 4.16 18.96
CA MET A 89 -3.36 3.59 19.23
C MET A 89 -3.43 2.10 19.58
N GLU A 90 -4.49 1.66 20.25
CA GLU A 90 -4.73 0.24 20.53
C GLU A 90 -4.85 -0.60 19.26
N ASP A 91 -5.49 -0.06 18.21
CA ASP A 91 -5.61 -0.75 16.93
C ASP A 91 -4.26 -0.81 16.20
N PHE A 92 -3.44 0.24 16.33
CA PHE A 92 -2.06 0.23 15.83
C PHE A 92 -1.22 -0.87 16.49
N GLN A 93 -1.29 -0.99 17.82
CA GLN A 93 -0.54 -2.02 18.56
C GLN A 93 -1.00 -3.43 18.19
N LYS A 94 -2.30 -3.63 17.93
CA LYS A 94 -2.82 -4.91 17.43
C LYS A 94 -2.35 -5.20 16.01
N LEU A 95 -2.35 -4.19 15.14
CA LEU A 95 -1.82 -4.30 13.79
C LEU A 95 -0.36 -4.72 13.78
N GLU A 96 0.48 -4.04 14.56
CA GLU A 96 1.93 -4.34 14.66
C GLU A 96 2.17 -5.80 15.07
N ARG A 97 1.45 -6.28 16.09
CA ARG A 97 1.52 -7.69 16.52
C ARG A 97 1.06 -8.66 15.43
N ALA A 98 -0.07 -8.37 14.80
CA ALA A 98 -0.62 -9.21 13.75
C ALA A 98 0.31 -9.30 12.52
N LEU A 99 0.98 -8.19 12.16
CA LEU A 99 1.98 -8.19 11.10
C LEU A 99 3.21 -9.03 11.48
N ALA A 100 3.72 -8.87 12.70
CA ALA A 100 4.86 -9.65 13.19
C ALA A 100 4.55 -11.16 13.24
N GLU A 101 3.37 -11.54 13.72
CA GLU A 101 2.92 -12.94 13.78
C GLU A 101 2.67 -13.54 12.39
N ALA A 102 2.13 -12.77 11.45
CA ALA A 102 1.74 -13.29 10.13
C ALA A 102 2.88 -13.32 9.11
N PHE A 103 3.89 -12.47 9.28
CA PHE A 103 4.95 -12.21 8.29
C PHE A 103 6.38 -12.25 8.86
N GLU A 104 6.57 -12.58 10.13
CA GLU A 104 7.90 -12.86 10.73
C GLU A 104 8.97 -11.77 10.49
N GLY A 105 8.56 -10.50 10.46
CA GLY A 105 9.45 -9.35 10.23
C GLY A 105 9.67 -8.96 8.76
N GLU A 106 9.01 -9.65 7.82
CA GLU A 106 8.97 -9.29 6.41
C GLU A 106 8.07 -8.08 6.11
N VAL A 107 7.14 -7.77 7.03
CA VAL A 107 6.27 -6.60 6.99
C VAL A 107 6.21 -5.98 8.38
N ASP A 108 6.41 -4.66 8.45
CA ASP A 108 6.37 -3.90 9.69
C ASP A 108 5.70 -2.54 9.46
N ALA A 109 5.28 -1.87 10.53
CA ALA A 109 4.62 -0.56 10.46
C ALA A 109 5.17 0.39 11.52
N GLU A 110 5.33 1.65 11.15
CA GLU A 110 5.91 2.70 12.00
C GLU A 110 4.97 3.91 12.09
N PRO A 111 4.66 4.43 13.30
CA PRO A 111 3.83 5.63 13.44
C PRO A 111 4.45 6.84 12.74
N MET A 112 3.65 7.58 11.98
CA MET A 112 4.10 8.84 11.41
C MET A 112 3.92 9.99 12.42
N PRO A 113 4.91 10.89 12.56
CA PRO A 113 4.72 12.11 13.33
C PRO A 113 3.61 12.96 12.71
N LYS A 114 2.77 13.57 13.55
CA LYS A 114 1.81 14.58 13.09
C LYS A 114 2.61 15.79 12.59
N ARG A 115 2.56 16.04 11.27
CA ARG A 115 3.00 17.30 10.69
C ARG A 115 1.89 18.33 10.76
#